data_AF-A0A3D2MA86-F1
#
_entry.id   AF-A0A3D2MA86-F1
#
_cell.length_a   1.000
_cell.length_b   1.000
_cell.length_c   1.000
_cell.angle_alpha   90.00
_cell.angle_beta   90.00
_cell.angle_gamma   90.00
#
_symmetry.space_group_name_H-M   'P 1'
#
loop_
_entity.id
_entity.type
_entity.pdbx_description
1 polymer ?
#
loop_
_entity_poly.entity_id
_entity_poly.type
_entity_poly.pdbx_seq_one_letter_code
_entity_poly.pdbx_strand_id
1 'polypeptide(L)'
;MSSRIFIQDSATLALIYNYDATGSKMLSLSKIEAFDSKIDSNLEEMNSKVNMVYPLDYSKLIYFKSYDENGNWYCILKPNFNREQMEINYMYKIPIDVIRASKNENALDVLGLKLEDNKIVKKEKNKVKSMSLKSEYAV
;
A
#
# COMPACT_ATOMS: atom_id res chain seq x y z
N MET A 1 -7.12 18.20 7.92
CA MET A 1 -8.14 17.13 8.06
C MET A 1 -7.58 16.09 9.00
N SER A 2 -8.37 15.60 9.97
CA SER A 2 -7.97 14.43 10.77
C SER A 2 -8.18 13.18 9.92
N SER A 3 -7.24 12.24 9.95
CA SER A 3 -7.38 10.96 9.24
C SER A 3 -8.58 10.18 9.80
N ARG A 4 -9.31 9.49 8.91
CA ARG A 4 -10.52 8.73 9.28
C ARG A 4 -10.18 7.29 9.71
N ILE A 5 -8.96 6.86 9.44
CA ILE A 5 -8.42 5.55 9.81
C ILE A 5 -7.05 5.72 10.46
N PHE A 6 -6.53 4.67 11.07
CA PHE A 6 -5.19 4.73 11.64
C PHE A 6 -4.17 4.32 10.57
N ILE A 7 -3.05 5.04 10.49
CA ILE A 7 -1.96 4.73 9.55
C ILE A 7 -1.45 3.28 9.67
N GLN A 8 -1.63 2.65 10.82
CA GLN A 8 -1.27 1.25 11.03
C GLN A 8 -2.17 0.27 10.28
N ASP A 9 -3.44 0.61 10.10
CA ASP A 9 -4.37 -0.15 9.28
C ASP A 9 -4.02 0.01 7.79
N SER A 10 -3.71 1.24 7.37
CA SER A 10 -3.22 1.54 6.02
C SER A 10 -1.89 0.85 5.71
N ALA A 11 -0.96 0.84 6.67
CA ALA A 11 0.32 0.14 6.56
C ALA A 11 0.13 -1.37 6.42
N THR A 12 -0.81 -1.94 7.18
CA THR A 12 -1.18 -3.35 7.09
C THR A 12 -1.70 -3.66 5.69
N LEU A 13 -2.69 -2.92 5.19
CA LEU A 13 -3.22 -3.09 3.84
C LEU A 13 -2.14 -2.96 2.76
N ALA A 14 -1.34 -1.91 2.82
CA ALA A 14 -0.28 -1.65 1.84
C ALA A 14 0.75 -2.78 1.78
N LEU A 15 1.21 -3.26 2.94
CA LEU A 15 2.20 -4.35 3.01
C LEU A 15 1.63 -5.66 2.46
N ILE A 16 0.37 -5.95 2.73
CA ILE A 16 -0.31 -7.13 2.24
C ILE A 16 -0.50 -7.08 0.73
N TYR A 17 -1.01 -5.96 0.21
CA TYR A 17 -1.16 -5.77 -1.24
C TYR A 17 0.18 -5.87 -1.96
N ASN A 18 1.24 -5.30 -1.40
CA ASN A 18 2.59 -5.38 -1.94
C ASN A 18 3.14 -6.81 -1.88
N TYR A 19 2.96 -7.51 -0.77
CA TYR A 19 3.41 -8.89 -0.61
C TYR A 19 2.68 -9.83 -1.59
N ASP A 20 1.35 -9.75 -1.66
CA ASP A 20 0.53 -10.58 -2.54
C ASP A 20 0.87 -10.33 -4.02
N ALA A 21 1.17 -9.07 -4.40
CA ALA A 21 1.46 -8.70 -5.78
C ALA A 21 2.93 -8.88 -6.22
N THR A 22 3.89 -8.85 -5.28
CA THR A 22 5.33 -8.78 -5.61
C THR A 22 6.22 -9.75 -4.85
N GLY A 23 5.72 -10.39 -3.79
CA GLY A 23 6.50 -11.16 -2.83
C GLY A 23 7.35 -10.33 -1.86
N SER A 24 7.41 -9.00 -2.04
CA SER A 24 8.20 -8.13 -1.15
C SER A 24 7.53 -7.95 0.20
N LYS A 25 8.32 -8.12 1.27
CA LYS A 25 7.89 -7.94 2.67
C LYS A 25 8.07 -6.51 3.17
N MET A 26 8.52 -5.58 2.33
CA MET A 26 8.97 -4.25 2.75
C MET A 26 8.38 -3.15 1.87
N LEU A 27 7.98 -2.05 2.51
CA LEU A 27 7.61 -0.79 1.87
C LEU A 27 8.24 0.39 2.62
N SER A 28 8.59 1.46 1.89
CA SER A 28 9.00 2.71 2.52
C SER A 28 7.84 3.36 3.27
N LEU A 29 8.13 4.02 4.39
CA LEU A 29 7.12 4.73 5.17
C LEU A 29 6.45 5.83 4.34
N SER A 30 7.22 6.54 3.51
CA SER A 30 6.68 7.58 2.61
C SER A 30 5.62 7.06 1.64
N LYS A 31 5.76 5.82 1.14
CA LYS A 31 4.73 5.21 0.28
C LYS A 31 3.48 4.87 1.06
N ILE A 32 3.63 4.43 2.31
CA ILE A 32 2.50 4.12 3.21
C ILE A 32 1.74 5.40 3.56
N GLU A 33 2.43 6.50 3.87
CA GLU A 33 1.81 7.80 4.15
C GLU A 33 1.06 8.36 2.94
N ALA A 34 1.65 8.23 1.74
CA ALA A 34 0.98 8.64 0.51
C ALA A 34 -0.25 7.74 0.20
N PHE A 35 -0.18 6.44 0.50
CA PHE A 35 -1.30 5.52 0.35
C PHE A 35 -2.44 5.82 1.34
N ASP A 36 -2.09 6.04 2.60
CA ASP A 36 -3.01 6.44 3.68
C ASP A 36 -3.77 7.72 3.31
N SER A 37 -3.06 8.74 2.83
CA SER A 37 -3.67 9.97 2.34
C SER A 37 -4.64 9.74 1.18
N LYS A 38 -4.36 8.81 0.27
CA LYS A 38 -5.29 8.47 -0.82
C LYS A 38 -6.53 7.75 -0.32
N ILE A 39 -6.40 6.88 0.69
CA ILE A 39 -7.57 6.23 1.30
C ILE A 39 -8.49 7.29 1.92
N ASP A 40 -7.95 8.24 2.68
CA ASP A 40 -8.74 9.30 3.30
C ASP A 40 -9.50 10.15 2.26
N SER A 41 -8.82 10.59 1.20
CA SER A 41 -9.47 11.32 0.09
C SER A 41 -10.58 10.50 -0.56
N ASN A 42 -10.32 9.21 -0.82
CA ASN A 42 -11.31 8.32 -1.44
C ASN A 42 -12.52 8.09 -0.52
N LEU A 43 -12.32 7.95 0.80
CA LEU A 43 -13.42 7.84 1.77
C LEU A 43 -14.28 9.11 1.80
N GLU A 44 -13.66 10.28 1.65
CA GLU A 44 -14.37 11.54 1.54
C GLU A 44 -15.20 11.64 0.27
N GLU A 45 -14.61 11.32 -0.89
CA GLU A 45 -15.31 11.32 -2.19
C GLU A 45 -16.49 10.34 -2.21
N MET A 46 -16.34 9.19 -1.53
CA MET A 46 -17.40 8.20 -1.36
C MET A 46 -18.50 8.65 -0.39
N ASN A 47 -18.38 9.82 0.25
CA ASN A 47 -19.23 10.26 1.36
C ASN A 47 -19.35 9.20 2.47
N SER A 48 -18.28 8.42 2.69
CA SER A 48 -18.27 7.36 3.69
C SER A 48 -18.37 7.95 5.09
N LYS A 49 -19.17 7.31 5.96
CA LYS A 49 -19.26 7.68 7.38
C LYS A 49 -18.27 6.93 8.25
N VAL A 50 -17.34 6.18 7.66
CA VAL A 50 -16.30 5.48 8.41
C VAL A 50 -15.46 6.48 9.19
N ASN A 51 -15.34 6.21 10.48
CA ASN A 51 -14.41 6.86 11.38
C ASN A 51 -13.97 5.80 12.40
N MET A 52 -12.71 5.39 12.33
CA MET A 52 -12.18 4.38 13.24
C MET A 52 -11.84 5.03 14.58
N VAL A 53 -12.50 4.58 15.65
CA VAL A 53 -12.23 5.07 17.02
C VAL A 53 -10.99 4.41 17.62
N TYR A 54 -10.69 3.18 17.19
CA TYR A 54 -9.51 2.43 17.62
C TYR A 54 -8.84 1.77 16.42
N PRO A 55 -7.51 1.68 16.42
CA PRO A 55 -6.77 0.90 15.44
C PRO A 55 -7.01 -0.58 15.69
N LEU A 56 -6.77 -1.40 14.66
CA LEU A 56 -6.76 -2.84 14.86
C LEU A 56 -5.61 -3.22 15.79
N ASP A 57 -5.95 -3.92 16.87
CA ASP A 57 -5.09 -4.37 17.99
C ASP A 57 -3.58 -4.27 17.73
N TYR A 58 -2.95 -3.27 18.35
CA TYR A 58 -1.52 -3.00 18.20
C TYR A 58 -0.63 -4.18 18.58
N SER A 59 -1.06 -5.02 19.52
CA SER A 59 -0.29 -6.21 19.93
C SER A 59 -0.16 -7.24 18.81
N LYS A 60 -1.08 -7.20 17.83
CA LYS A 60 -1.16 -8.14 16.72
C LYS A 60 -0.52 -7.61 15.43
N LEU A 61 0.12 -6.43 15.47
CA LEU A 61 0.71 -5.83 14.27
C LEU A 61 1.61 -6.83 13.57
N ILE A 62 1.36 -6.99 12.27
CA ILE A 62 2.04 -7.98 11.43
C ILE A 62 3.41 -7.51 10.92
N TYR A 63 3.79 -6.28 11.25
CA TYR A 63 4.98 -5.62 10.78
C TYR A 63 5.69 -4.88 11.90
N PHE A 64 6.92 -4.46 11.65
CA PHE A 64 7.68 -3.54 12.48
C PHE A 64 8.26 -2.42 11.62
N LYS A 65 8.64 -1.31 12.27
CA LYS A 65 9.34 -0.19 11.62
C LYS A 65 10.84 -0.36 11.81
N SER A 66 11.60 -0.07 10.77
CA SER A 66 13.06 -0.01 10.79
C SER A 66 13.52 1.13 9.89
N TYR A 67 14.77 1.55 10.02
CA TYR A 67 15.39 2.52 9.12
C TYR A 67 16.71 1.96 8.56
N ASP A 68 17.12 2.47 7.40
CA ASP A 68 18.42 2.16 6.80
C ASP A 68 19.53 3.09 7.33
N GLU A 69 20.76 2.87 6.88
CA GLU A 69 21.93 3.70 7.25
C GLU A 69 21.80 5.18 6.84
N ASN A 70 20.94 5.48 5.87
CA ASN A 70 20.68 6.83 5.38
C ASN A 70 19.49 7.50 6.11
N GLY A 71 18.88 6.81 7.09
CA GLY A 71 17.72 7.31 7.85
C GLY A 71 16.38 7.16 7.13
N ASN A 72 16.30 6.40 6.03
CA ASN A 72 15.04 6.12 5.35
C ASN A 72 14.24 5.10 6.17
N TRP A 73 12.99 5.43 6.50
CA TRP A 73 12.10 4.56 7.26
C TRP A 73 11.33 3.58 6.37
N TYR A 74 11.18 2.36 6.88
CA TYR A 74 10.47 1.26 6.24
C TYR A 74 9.53 0.58 7.22
N CYS A 75 8.42 0.05 6.70
CA CYS A 75 7.62 -0.96 7.38
C CYS A 75 7.93 -2.32 6.77
N ILE A 76 8.15 -3.32 7.63
CA ILE A 76 8.62 -4.65 7.22
C ILE A 76 7.73 -5.71 7.87
N LEU A 77 7.13 -6.60 7.06
CA LEU A 77 6.38 -7.75 7.57
C LEU A 77 7.26 -8.64 8.44
N LYS A 78 6.72 -9.09 9.58
CA LYS A 78 7.42 -9.98 10.49
C LYS A 78 7.83 -11.28 9.77
N PRO A 79 9.02 -11.86 10.06
CA PRO A 79 9.49 -13.06 9.37
C PRO A 79 8.51 -14.25 9.44
N ASN A 80 7.86 -14.42 10.59
CA ASN A 80 6.87 -15.45 10.90
C ASN A 80 5.42 -15.02 10.60
N PHE A 81 5.24 -13.99 9.77
CA PHE A 81 3.93 -13.54 9.32
C PHE A 81 3.12 -14.69 8.69
N ASN A 82 1.89 -14.89 9.17
CA ASN A 82 0.92 -15.83 8.61
C ASN A 82 -0.21 -15.05 7.92
N ARG A 83 -0.37 -15.28 6.60
CA ARG A 83 -1.30 -14.55 5.73
C ARG A 83 -2.77 -14.82 6.08
N GLU A 84 -3.11 -16.06 6.43
CA GLU A 84 -4.47 -16.48 6.81
C GLU A 84 -4.86 -15.91 8.17
N GLN A 85 -3.96 -16.01 9.16
CA GLN A 85 -4.18 -15.46 10.49
C GLN A 85 -4.38 -13.93 10.46
N MET A 86 -3.68 -13.25 9.56
CA MET A 86 -3.87 -11.81 9.33
C MET A 86 -5.23 -11.51 8.74
N GLU A 87 -5.69 -12.28 7.75
CA GLU A 87 -7.02 -12.12 7.17
C GLU A 87 -8.12 -12.19 8.24
N ILE A 88 -8.02 -13.19 9.12
CA ILE A 88 -8.89 -13.37 10.29
C ILE A 88 -8.82 -12.19 11.26
N ASN A 89 -7.61 -11.74 11.59
CA ASN A 89 -7.40 -10.74 12.63
C ASN A 89 -7.66 -9.30 12.19
N TYR A 90 -7.45 -9.00 10.90
CA TYR A 90 -7.42 -7.65 10.34
C TYR A 90 -8.43 -7.47 9.22
N MET A 91 -8.32 -8.19 8.11
CA MET A 91 -9.12 -7.91 6.90
C MET A 91 -10.62 -8.01 7.14
N TYR A 92 -11.09 -8.99 7.93
CA TYR A 92 -12.52 -9.09 8.26
C TYR A 92 -13.02 -8.06 9.28
N LYS A 93 -12.12 -7.33 9.94
CA LYS A 93 -12.47 -6.29 10.93
C LYS A 93 -12.38 -4.87 10.37
N ILE A 94 -11.67 -4.68 9.25
CA ILE A 94 -11.60 -3.39 8.56
C ILE A 94 -12.98 -3.08 7.95
N PRO A 95 -13.51 -1.86 8.11
CA PRO A 95 -14.74 -1.46 7.45
C PRO A 95 -14.65 -1.61 5.93
N ILE A 96 -15.71 -2.11 5.29
CA ILE A 96 -15.71 -2.42 3.85
C ILE A 96 -15.39 -1.20 2.98
N ASP A 97 -15.81 0.00 3.39
CA ASP A 97 -15.51 1.24 2.67
C ASP A 97 -14.01 1.55 2.66
N VAL A 98 -13.27 1.20 3.72
CA VAL A 98 -11.80 1.34 3.76
C VAL A 98 -11.18 0.38 2.75
N ILE A 99 -11.67 -0.87 2.67
CA ILE A 99 -11.21 -1.82 1.67
C ILE A 99 -11.46 -1.30 0.26
N ARG A 100 -12.66 -0.76 -0.01
CA ARG A 100 -13.00 -0.17 -1.31
C ARG A 100 -12.11 1.04 -1.64
N ALA A 101 -12.00 2.00 -0.73
CA ALA A 101 -11.18 3.19 -0.87
C ALA A 101 -9.69 2.85 -1.09
N SER A 102 -9.18 1.80 -0.43
CA SER A 102 -7.80 1.31 -0.60
C SER A 102 -7.51 0.65 -1.94
N LYS A 103 -8.56 0.22 -2.66
CA LYS A 103 -8.47 -0.47 -3.95
C LYS A 103 -8.73 0.45 -5.15
N ASN A 104 -9.03 1.72 -4.92
CA ASN A 104 -9.11 2.71 -6.00
C ASN A 104 -7.75 2.84 -6.72
N GLU A 105 -7.80 3.13 -8.01
CA GLU A 105 -6.61 3.20 -8.88
C GLU A 105 -5.55 4.18 -8.34
N ASN A 106 -5.98 5.37 -7.90
CA ASN A 106 -5.09 6.39 -7.36
C ASN A 106 -4.32 5.95 -6.10
N ALA A 107 -4.89 5.07 -5.27
CA ALA A 107 -4.26 4.54 -4.08
C ALA A 107 -3.28 3.43 -4.45
N LEU A 108 -3.71 2.48 -5.28
CA LEU A 108 -2.84 1.38 -5.75
C LEU A 108 -1.64 1.91 -6.55
N ASP A 109 -1.80 2.98 -7.32
CA ASP A 109 -0.74 3.59 -8.11
C ASP A 109 0.43 4.11 -7.25
N VAL A 110 0.16 4.63 -6.04
CA VAL A 110 1.21 5.06 -5.09
C VAL A 110 2.11 3.89 -4.69
N LEU A 111 1.52 2.69 -4.60
CA LEU A 111 2.25 1.46 -4.31
C LEU A 111 2.94 0.89 -5.55
N GLY A 112 2.63 1.40 -6.75
CA GLY A 112 3.04 0.82 -8.03
C GLY A 112 2.27 -0.45 -8.37
N LEU A 113 1.01 -0.53 -7.92
CA LEU A 113 0.10 -1.65 -8.10
C LEU A 113 -1.10 -1.22 -8.96
N LYS A 114 -1.86 -2.18 -9.46
CA LYS A 114 -3.14 -1.97 -10.15
C LYS A 114 -4.12 -3.08 -9.79
N LEU A 115 -5.41 -2.83 -9.98
CA LEU A 115 -6.45 -3.86 -9.90
C LEU A 115 -6.69 -4.44 -11.31
N GLU A 116 -6.55 -5.76 -11.46
CA GLU A 116 -6.77 -6.50 -12.71
C GLU A 116 -7.51 -7.79 -12.39
N ASP A 117 -8.66 -8.03 -13.03
CA ASP A 117 -9.53 -9.19 -12.77
C ASP A 117 -9.83 -9.44 -11.27
N ASN A 118 -10.16 -8.37 -10.53
CA ASN A 118 -10.37 -8.34 -9.07
C ASN A 118 -9.14 -8.72 -8.23
N LYS A 119 -7.96 -8.85 -8.83
CA LYS A 119 -6.70 -9.12 -8.13
C LYS A 119 -5.80 -7.88 -8.17
N ILE A 120 -5.11 -7.64 -7.06
CA ILE A 120 -4.10 -6.59 -7.02
C ILE A 120 -2.80 -7.18 -7.57
N VAL A 121 -2.26 -6.55 -8.60
CA VAL A 121 -1.04 -7.00 -9.29
C VAL A 121 -0.07 -5.84 -9.42
N LYS A 122 1.21 -6.16 -9.64
CA LYS A 122 2.24 -5.14 -9.89
C LYS A 122 1.96 -4.40 -11.19
N LYS A 123 2.01 -3.07 -11.17
CA LYS A 123 1.94 -2.26 -12.39
C LYS A 123 3.27 -2.39 -13.13
N GLU A 124 3.25 -2.90 -14.36
CA GLU A 124 4.44 -2.89 -15.20
C GLU A 124 4.83 -1.43 -15.48
N LYS A 125 6.10 -1.10 -15.26
CA LYS A 125 6.62 0.17 -15.79
C LYS A 125 6.69 -0.01 -17.29
N ASN A 126 5.92 0.77 -18.04
CA ASN A 126 6.12 0.89 -19.49
C ASN A 126 7.61 1.15 -19.72
N LYS A 127 8.32 0.17 -20.30
CA LYS A 127 9.66 0.39 -20.85
C LYS A 127 9.46 1.38 -21.99
N VAL A 128 9.59 2.67 -21.72
CA VAL A 128 9.84 3.65 -22.77
C VAL A 128 11.14 3.16 -23.41
N LYS A 129 11.04 2.52 -24.58
CA LYS A 129 12.19 2.23 -25.42
C LYS A 129 12.84 3.60 -25.65
N SER A 130 13.96 3.86 -24.98
CA SER A 130 14.83 4.97 -25.36
C SER A 130 15.26 4.67 -26.79
N MET A 131 14.62 5.30 -27.78
CA MET A 131 15.14 5.32 -29.14
C MET A 131 16.44 6.10 -29.07
N SER A 132 17.56 5.40 -28.99
CA SER A 132 18.84 6.02 -29.32
C SER A 132 18.77 6.36 -30.81
N LEU A 133 18.60 7.64 -31.13
CA LEU A 133 18.90 8.13 -32.47
C LEU A 133 20.39 7.86 -32.69
N LYS A 134 20.70 6.88 -33.55
CA LYS A 134 22.07 6.76 -34.09
C LYS A 134 22.33 8.07 -34.83
N SER A 135 23.33 8.83 -34.40
CA SER A 135 23.78 10.00 -35.14
C SER A 135 24.44 9.52 -36.44
N GLU A 136 23.70 9.55 -37.53
CA GLU A 136 24.26 9.45 -38.88
C GLU A 136 24.83 10.81 -39.29
N TYR A 137 25.95 11.21 -38.67
CA TYR A 137 26.87 12.17 -39.27
C TYR A 137 28.29 11.80 -38.88
N ALA A 138 28.80 10.77 -39.54
CA ALA A 138 30.22 10.60 -39.77
C ALA A 138 30.46 10.84 -41.27
N VAL A 139 30.77 12.08 -41.63
CA VAL A 139 31.67 12.47 -42.74
C VAL A 139 32.32 13.78 -42.34
#